data_AF-A0ABD0QQU2-F1
#
_entry.id   AF-A0ABD0QQU2-F1
#
_cell.length_a   1.000
_cell.length_b   1.000
_cell.length_c   1.000
_cell.angle_alpha   90.00
_cell.angle_beta   90.00
_cell.angle_gamma   90.00
#
_symmetry.space_group_name_H-M   'P 1'
#
loop_
_entity.id
_entity.type
_entity.pdbx_description
1 polymer ?
#
loop_
_entity_poly.entity_id
_entity_poly.type
_entity_poly.pdbx_seq_one_letter_code
_entity_poly.pdbx_strand_id
1 'polypeptide(L)' 'VPEGNVVMLQFRIFDLEADPTCRYDYVDVYNGHSYTVQKLGRFCGTFRPGALISTSNTMMLEMG' A
#
# COMPACT_ATOMS: atom_id res chain seq x y z
N VAL A 1 10.46 -4.93 8.91
CA VAL A 1 11.95 -4.80 8.83
C VAL A 1 12.52 -4.65 10.24
N PRO A 2 13.85 -4.73 10.47
CA PRO A 2 14.40 -4.54 11.81
C PRO A 2 14.00 -3.20 12.42
N GLU A 3 13.86 -3.14 13.74
CA GLU A 3 13.55 -1.90 14.46
C GLU A 3 14.59 -0.81 14.16
N GLY A 4 14.14 0.46 14.16
CA GLY A 4 14.96 1.62 13.78
C GLY A 4 15.07 1.87 12.27
N ASN A 5 14.59 0.95 11.41
CA ASN A 5 14.49 1.16 9.97
C ASN A 5 13.07 1.50 9.52
N VAL A 6 12.95 1.95 8.27
CA VAL A 6 11.68 2.17 7.57
C VAL A 6 11.51 1.20 6.41
N VAL A 7 10.26 0.90 6.06
CA VAL A 7 9.90 0.08 4.90
C VAL A 7 9.74 0.99 3.69
N MET A 8 10.40 0.64 2.59
CA MET A 8 10.16 1.24 1.27
C MET A 8 9.49 0.19 0.37
N LEU A 9 8.26 0.47 -0.04
CA LEU A 9 7.50 -0.36 -0.97
C LEU A 9 7.62 0.22 -2.38
N GLN A 10 8.11 -0.59 -3.31
CA GLN A 10 8.20 -0.24 -4.73
C GLN A 10 7.53 -1.34 -5.56
N PHE A 11 6.40 -1.01 -6.19
CA PHE A 11 5.75 -1.91 -7.12
C PHE A 11 6.61 -2.09 -8.37
N ARG A 12 6.78 -3.33 -8.84
CA ARG A 12 7.41 -3.63 -10.12
C ARG A 12 6.37 -3.69 -11.23
N ILE A 13 5.28 -4.39 -10.95
CA ILE A 13 4.11 -4.58 -11.81
C ILE A 13 2.89 -4.28 -10.94
N PHE A 14 1.88 -3.65 -11.54
CA PHE A 14 0.60 -3.37 -10.90
C PHE A 14 -0.49 -3.42 -11.98
N ASP A 15 -1.41 -4.36 -11.84
CA ASP A 15 -2.42 -4.67 -12.85
C ASP A 15 -3.66 -5.23 -12.13
N LEU A 16 -4.60 -4.34 -11.83
CA LEU A 16 -5.87 -4.65 -11.16
C LEU A 16 -7.04 -4.06 -11.93
N GLU A 17 -8.27 -4.49 -11.62
CA GLU A 17 -9.47 -3.86 -12.16
C GLU A 17 -9.48 -2.35 -11.88
N ALA A 18 -9.78 -1.55 -12.90
CA ALA A 18 -9.81 -0.09 -12.80
C ALA A 18 -11.20 0.37 -12.36
N ASP A 19 -11.28 1.08 -11.24
CA ASP A 19 -12.49 1.75 -10.77
C ASP A 19 -12.13 3.13 -10.18
N PRO A 20 -12.92 4.20 -10.42
CA PRO A 20 -12.62 5.54 -9.90
C PRO A 20 -12.46 5.62 -8.38
N THR A 21 -13.03 4.66 -7.64
CA THR A 21 -12.97 4.58 -6.18
C THR A 21 -12.31 3.30 -5.67
N CYS A 22 -11.82 2.44 -6.57
CA CYS A 22 -11.27 1.13 -6.26
C CYS A 22 -12.20 0.31 -5.34
N ARG A 23 -13.47 0.19 -5.75
CA ARG A 23 -14.52 -0.51 -4.97
C ARG A 23 -14.52 -2.04 -5.14
N TYR A 24 -13.93 -2.53 -6.23
CA TYR A 24 -13.83 -3.95 -6.56
C TYR A 24 -12.46 -4.44 -6.12
N ASP A 25 -11.50 -4.52 -7.03
CA ASP A 25 -10.11 -4.86 -6.70
C ASP A 25 -9.35 -3.66 -6.14
N TYR A 26 -8.58 -3.87 -5.07
CA TYR A 26 -7.67 -2.86 -4.56
C TYR A 26 -6.49 -3.43 -3.76
N VAL A 27 -5.47 -2.58 -3.60
CA VAL A 27 -4.44 -2.73 -2.56
C VAL A 27 -4.49 -1.50 -1.66
N ASP A 28 -4.84 -1.71 -0.40
CA ASP A 28 -4.68 -0.72 0.66
C ASP A 28 -3.29 -0.89 1.30
N VAL A 29 -2.60 0.23 1.49
CA VAL A 29 -1.28 0.27 2.14
C VAL A 29 -1.38 1.10 3.40
N TYR A 30 -0.98 0.54 4.54
CA TYR A 30 -1.05 1.19 5.85
C TYR A 30 0.33 1.39 6.47
N ASN A 31 0.49 2.51 7.17
CA ASN A 31 1.73 2.96 7.80
C ASN A 31 1.97 2.28 9.17
N GLY A 32 1.90 0.96 9.23
CA GLY A 32 1.99 0.19 10.48
C GLY A 32 1.52 -1.25 10.29
N HIS A 33 1.20 -1.95 11.38
CA HIS A 33 0.79 -3.36 11.36
C HIS A 33 -0.73 -3.59 11.54
N SER A 34 -1.57 -2.56 11.33
CA SER A 34 -3.03 -2.72 11.45
C SER A 34 -3.79 -1.81 10.49
N TYR A 35 -5.07 -2.11 10.29
CA TYR A 35 -6.00 -1.27 9.52
C TYR A 35 -6.44 -0.02 10.29
N THR A 36 -6.13 0.07 11.59
CA THR A 36 -6.48 1.20 12.46
C THR A 36 -5.46 2.33 12.43
N VAL A 37 -4.28 2.10 11.85
CA VAL A 37 -3.27 3.14 11.64
C VAL A 37 -3.52 3.92 10.34
N GLN A 38 -2.71 4.95 10.11
CA GLN A 38 -2.81 5.79 8.90
C GLN A 38 -2.72 4.96 7.61
N LYS A 39 -3.71 5.10 6.73
CA LYS A 39 -3.67 4.60 5.36
C LYS A 39 -2.78 5.53 4.51
N LEU A 40 -1.76 4.96 3.87
CA LEU A 40 -0.88 5.65 2.92
C LEU A 40 -1.54 5.80 1.55
N GLY A 41 -2.41 4.86 1.17
CA GLY A 41 -3.22 4.97 -0.03
C GLY A 41 -4.03 3.71 -0.32
N ARG A 42 -4.99 3.86 -1.22
CA ARG A 42 -5.72 2.79 -1.90
C ARG A 42 -5.38 2.86 -3.38
N PHE A 43 -5.01 1.73 -3.98
CA PHE A 43 -4.57 1.68 -5.37
C PHE A 43 -5.32 0.59 -6.13
N CYS A 44 -5.69 0.87 -7.38
CA CYS A 44 -6.26 -0.08 -8.34
C CYS A 44 -5.97 0.39 -9.77
N GLY A 45 -6.40 -0.38 -10.77
CA GLY A 45 -6.06 -0.15 -12.18
C GLY A 45 -4.64 -0.57 -12.54
N THR A 46 -4.15 -0.05 -13.66
CA THR A 46 -2.86 -0.43 -14.27
C THR A 46 -1.78 0.62 -14.12
N PHE A 47 -2.13 1.80 -13.57
CA PHE A 47 -1.14 2.82 -13.27
C PHE A 47 -0.33 2.42 -12.05
N ARG A 48 0.95 2.16 -12.26
CA ARG A 48 1.86 1.73 -11.19
C ARG A 48 2.04 2.82 -10.13
N PRO A 49 1.69 2.57 -8.86
CA PRO A 49 1.89 3.54 -7.79
C PRO A 49 3.36 3.92 -7.63
N GLY A 50 3.59 5.17 -7.17
CA GLY A 50 4.92 5.63 -6.77
C GLY A 50 5.46 4.85 -5.56
N ALA A 51 6.73 5.06 -5.24
CA ALA A 51 7.31 4.46 -4.05
C ALA A 51 6.63 5.01 -2.78
N LEU A 52 6.32 4.12 -1.84
CA LEU A 52 5.75 4.46 -0.54
C LEU A 52 6.79 4.17 0.55
N ILE A 53 6.89 5.07 1.53
CA ILE A 53 7.82 4.95 2.64
C ILE A 53 7.01 5.00 3.94
N SER A 54 7.21 4.01 4.82
CA SER A 54 6.60 4.01 6.16
C SER A 54 7.35 4.94 7.13
N THR A 55 6.72 5.28 8.25
CA THR A 55 7.36 5.99 9.37
C THR A 55 7.89 5.06 10.45
N SER A 56 7.63 3.75 10.34
CA SER A 56 8.10 2.71 11.27
C SER A 56 8.70 1.52 10.54
N ASN A 57 9.17 0.54 11.30
CA ASN A 57 9.70 -0.71 10.76
C ASN A 57 8.61 -1.70 10.26
N THR A 58 7.34 -1.28 10.23
CA THR A 58 6.21 -2.09 9.78
C THR A 58 5.38 -1.35 8.73
N MET A 59 4.79 -2.14 7.82
CA MET A 59 3.82 -1.72 6.81
C MET A 59 2.89 -2.90 6.59
N MET A 60 1.59 -2.63 6.45
CA MET A 60 0.58 -3.65 6.19
C MET A 60 -0.02 -3.39 4.82
N LEU A 61 -0.14 -4.47 4.04
CA LEU A 61 -0.84 -4.47 2.76
C LEU A 61 -2.08 -5.32 2.92
N GLU A 62 -3.21 -4.80 2.46
CA GLU A 62 -4.49 -5.51 2.41
C GLU A 62 -4.97 -5.49 0.96
N MET A 63 -5.22 -6.68 0.42
CA MET A 63 -5.76 -6.84 -0.93
C MET A 63 -7.23 -7.25 -0.81
N GLY A 64 -8.09 -6.55 -1.53
CA GLY A 64 -9.53 -6.79 -1.59
C GLY A 64 -9.99 -6.97 -3.02
#